data_AF-A0AB37ICF1-F1
#
_entry.id   AF-A0AB37ICF1-F1
#
_cell.length_a   1.000
_cell.length_b   1.000
_cell.length_c   1.000
_cell.angle_alpha   90.00
_cell.angle_beta   90.00
_cell.angle_gamma   90.00
#
_symmetry.space_group_name_H-M   'P 1'
#
loop_
_entity.id
_entity.type
_entity.pdbx_description
1 polymer ?
#
loop_
_entity_poly.entity_id
_entity_poly.type
_entity_poly.pdbx_seq_one_letter_code
_entity_poly.pdbx_strand_id
1 'polypeptide(L)'
;MIHTFSNEWFVSEKELHASNMQYMLGETQIPNMKAIINSKDYEGYKAKHPEAKPFKYPQEMKRAWRKMLDDELIPLENELR
;
A
#
# COMPACT_ATOMS: atom_id res chain seq x y z
N MET A 1 -4.63 7.96 6.47
CA MET A 1 -3.81 7.64 5.27
C MET A 1 -3.74 6.14 5.06
N ILE A 2 -3.10 5.38 5.97
CA ILE A 2 -3.01 3.90 5.85
C ILE A 2 -4.39 3.20 5.82
N HIS A 3 -5.30 3.58 6.73
CA HIS A 3 -6.67 3.07 6.72
C HIS A 3 -7.42 3.35 5.40
N THR A 4 -7.26 4.56 4.86
CA THR A 4 -7.86 4.96 3.59
C THR A 4 -7.31 4.10 2.45
N PHE A 5 -5.98 3.92 2.40
CA PHE A 5 -5.33 3.06 1.41
C PHE A 5 -5.80 1.60 1.52
N SER A 6 -5.89 1.07 2.73
CA SER A 6 -6.39 -0.28 3.02
C SER A 6 -7.79 -0.50 2.42
N ASN A 7 -8.70 0.46 2.61
CA ASN A 7 -10.07 0.39 2.09
C ASN A 7 -10.19 0.62 0.59
N GLU A 8 -9.31 1.44 0.01
CA GLU A 8 -9.27 1.71 -1.44
C GLU A 8 -8.71 0.51 -2.19
N TRP A 9 -7.59 -0.02 -1.70
CA TRP A 9 -6.86 -1.11 -2.35
C TRP A 9 -7.27 -2.49 -1.84
N PHE A 10 -8.17 -2.61 -0.87
CA PHE A 10 -8.64 -3.88 -0.31
C PHE A 10 -7.49 -4.79 0.14
N VAL A 11 -6.61 -4.26 0.98
CA VAL A 11 -5.47 -4.98 1.57
C VAL A 11 -5.43 -4.76 3.07
N SER A 12 -4.72 -5.63 3.80
CA SER A 12 -4.64 -5.55 5.26
C SER A 12 -3.96 -4.26 5.73
N GLU A 13 -4.70 -3.46 6.51
CA GLU A 13 -4.18 -2.27 7.19
C GLU A 13 -2.99 -2.63 8.10
N LYS A 14 -3.06 -3.76 8.80
CA LYS A 14 -1.99 -4.26 9.66
C LYS A 14 -0.68 -4.49 8.90
N GLU A 15 -0.76 -5.08 7.71
CA GLU A 15 0.44 -5.36 6.90
C GLU A 15 1.04 -4.08 6.31
N LEU A 16 0.20 -3.08 6.02
CA LEU A 16 0.66 -1.74 5.61
C LEU A 16 1.35 -1.00 6.77
N HIS A 17 0.82 -1.05 7.99
CA HIS A 17 1.48 -0.50 9.17
C HIS A 17 2.85 -1.14 9.40
N ALA A 18 2.94 -2.47 9.29
CA ALA A 18 4.21 -3.18 9.39
C ALA A 18 5.21 -2.79 8.28
N SER A 19 4.71 -2.51 7.08
CA SER A 19 5.50 -2.00 5.96
C SER A 19 6.02 -0.59 6.24
N ASN A 20 5.15 0.33 6.68
CA ASN A 20 5.50 1.73 7.00
C ASN A 20 6.57 1.82 8.09
N MET A 21 6.40 1.10 9.21
CA MET A 21 7.35 1.13 10.33
C MET A 21 8.77 0.69 9.96
N GLN A 22 8.92 -0.16 8.94
CA GLN A 22 10.22 -0.66 8.48
C GLN A 22 10.78 0.15 7.30
N TYR A 23 9.99 1.06 6.74
CA TYR A 23 10.33 1.76 5.52
C TYR A 23 11.28 2.92 5.81
N MET A 24 12.30 3.09 4.96
CA MET A 24 13.17 4.26 4.98
C MET A 24 13.13 4.96 3.62
N LEU A 25 13.09 6.30 3.65
CA LEU A 25 13.04 7.10 2.43
C LEU A 25 14.25 6.80 1.53
N GLY A 26 13.99 6.57 0.24
CA GLY A 26 15.03 6.24 -0.73
C GLY A 26 15.41 4.76 -0.80
N GLU A 27 14.76 3.87 -0.03
CA GLU A 27 14.98 2.43 -0.17
C GLU A 27 14.55 1.88 -1.53
N THR A 28 15.31 0.92 -2.05
CA THR A 28 14.99 0.28 -3.34
C THR A 28 13.78 -0.66 -3.27
N GLN A 29 13.46 -1.20 -2.09
CA GLN A 29 12.39 -2.17 -1.87
C GLN A 29 11.35 -1.64 -0.89
N ILE A 30 10.13 -2.18 -0.97
CA ILE A 30 9.08 -1.88 0.01
C ILE A 30 9.05 -3.05 0.98
N PRO A 31 9.29 -2.85 2.28
CA PRO A 31 9.20 -3.89 3.29
C PRO A 31 7.81 -4.53 3.31
N ASN A 32 7.75 -5.79 3.72
CA ASN A 32 6.50 -6.52 3.93
C ASN A 32 5.57 -6.67 2.70
N MET A 33 6.02 -6.35 1.49
CA MET A 33 5.19 -6.37 0.28
C MET A 33 4.57 -7.74 -0.03
N LYS A 34 5.26 -8.83 0.30
CA LYS A 34 4.71 -10.19 0.12
C LYS A 34 3.45 -10.42 0.96
N ALA A 35 3.44 -9.97 2.22
CA ALA A 35 2.28 -10.12 3.10
C ALA A 35 1.12 -9.24 2.64
N ILE A 36 1.40 -8.00 2.22
CA ILE A 36 0.40 -7.10 1.63
C ILE A 36 -0.27 -7.75 0.41
N ILE A 37 0.51 -8.26 -0.55
CA ILE A 37 -0.02 -8.92 -1.76
C ILE A 37 -0.82 -10.18 -1.43
N ASN A 38 -0.44 -10.91 -0.38
CA ASN A 38 -1.17 -12.11 0.05
C ASN A 38 -2.48 -11.76 0.76
N SER A 39 -2.56 -10.58 1.39
CA SER A 39 -3.77 -10.10 2.08
C SER A 39 -4.82 -9.47 1.15
N LYS A 40 -4.53 -9.38 -0.15
CA LYS A 40 -5.39 -8.67 -1.11
C LYS A 40 -6.74 -9.35 -1.30
N ASP A 41 -7.80 -8.57 -1.25
CA ASP A 41 -9.15 -8.97 -1.67
C ASP A 41 -9.44 -8.36 -3.05
N TYR A 42 -9.06 -9.13 -4.07
CA TYR A 42 -9.26 -8.72 -5.46
C TYR A 42 -10.72 -8.67 -5.86
N GLU A 43 -11.57 -9.55 -5.32
CA GLU A 43 -12.99 -9.56 -5.65
C GLU A 43 -13.69 -8.33 -5.08
N GLY A 44 -13.36 -7.95 -3.84
CA GLY A 44 -13.80 -6.68 -3.25
C GLY A 44 -13.35 -5.46 -4.05
N TYR A 45 -12.08 -5.43 -4.48
CA TYR A 45 -11.56 -4.37 -5.34
C TYR A 45 -12.29 -4.31 -6.70
N LYS A 46 -12.44 -5.44 -7.37
CA LYS A 46 -13.10 -5.56 -8.68
C LYS A 46 -14.57 -5.16 -8.64
N ALA A 47 -15.26 -5.36 -7.52
CA ALA A 47 -16.65 -4.91 -7.37
C ALA A 47 -16.78 -3.38 -7.46
N LYS A 48 -15.75 -2.63 -7.03
CA LYS A 48 -15.67 -1.17 -7.18
C LYS A 48 -14.98 -0.71 -8.47
N HIS A 49 -14.14 -1.58 -9.06
CA HIS A 49 -13.38 -1.34 -10.28
C HIS A 49 -13.60 -2.49 -11.29
N PRO A 50 -14.75 -2.55 -11.99
CA PRO A 50 -15.10 -3.67 -12.86
C PRO A 50 -14.10 -3.92 -14.00
N GLU A 51 -13.40 -2.88 -14.43
CA GLU A 51 -12.36 -2.89 -15.47
C GLU A 51 -10.98 -3.36 -14.98
N ALA A 52 -10.84 -3.57 -13.66
CA ALA A 52 -9.58 -3.99 -13.06
C ALA A 52 -9.11 -5.32 -13.64
N LYS A 53 -7.80 -5.41 -13.89
CA LYS A 53 -7.16 -6.63 -14.38
C LYS A 53 -6.44 -7.32 -13.22
N PRO A 54 -6.61 -8.64 -13.00
CA PRO A 54 -6.02 -9.33 -11.85
C PRO A 54 -4.50 -9.20 -11.79
N PHE A 55 -3.85 -9.17 -12.95
CA PHE A 55 -2.39 -9.06 -13.05
C PHE A 55 -1.87 -7.63 -12.81
N LYS A 56 -2.67 -6.60 -13.15
CA LYS A 56 -2.27 -5.20 -13.00
C LYS A 56 -2.47 -4.71 -11.57
N TYR A 57 -3.53 -5.16 -10.91
CA TYR A 57 -3.89 -4.71 -9.57
C TYR A 57 -2.73 -4.78 -8.55
N PRO A 58 -1.98 -5.90 -8.40
CA PRO A 58 -0.85 -5.94 -7.47
C PRO A 58 0.29 -4.97 -7.85
N GLN A 59 0.51 -4.72 -9.14
CA GLN A 59 1.55 -3.81 -9.62
C GLN A 59 1.17 -2.35 -9.38
N GLU A 60 -0.09 -2.00 -9.65
CA GLU A 60 -0.64 -0.66 -9.44
C GLU A 60 -0.71 -0.34 -7.94
N MET A 61 -1.20 -1.29 -7.13
CA MET A 61 -1.21 -1.20 -5.67
C MET A 61 0.20 -0.95 -5.12
N LYS A 62 1.19 -1.73 -5.57
CA LYS A 62 2.59 -1.55 -5.12
C LYS A 62 3.13 -0.16 -5.44
N ARG A 63 2.81 0.38 -6.63
CA ARG A 63 3.22 1.74 -7.03
C ARG A 63 2.51 2.81 -6.21
N ALA A 64 1.21 2.66 -5.98
CA ALA A 64 0.43 3.59 -5.16
C ALA A 64 0.93 3.60 -3.71
N TRP A 65 1.26 2.42 -3.15
CA TRP A 65 1.79 2.33 -1.80
C TRP A 65 3.15 3.00 -1.66
N ARG A 66 4.05 2.82 -2.63
CA ARG A 66 5.34 3.55 -2.67
C ARG A 66 5.11 5.06 -2.61
N LYS A 67 4.20 5.55 -3.47
CA LYS A 67 3.88 6.97 -3.55
C LYS A 67 3.37 7.51 -2.21
N MET A 68 2.46 6.79 -1.55
CA MET A 68 1.94 7.19 -0.24
C MET A 68 3.04 7.23 0.84
N LEU A 69 3.97 6.28 0.82
CA LEU A 69 5.11 6.27 1.73
C LEU A 69 6.02 7.49 1.50
N ASP A 70 6.40 7.74 0.24
CA ASP A 70 7.38 8.77 -0.12
C ASP A 70 6.81 10.19 -0.03
N ASP A 71 5.57 10.40 -0.46
CA ASP A 71 4.98 11.73 -0.63
C ASP A 71 4.20 12.20 0.60
N GLU A 72 3.66 11.27 1.41
CA GLU A 72 2.70 11.61 2.47
C GLU A 72 3.17 11.16 3.86
N LEU A 73 3.46 9.86 4.05
CA LEU A 73 3.72 9.30 5.38
C LEU A 73 5.07 9.73 5.96
N ILE A 74 6.16 9.52 5.22
CA ILE A 74 7.51 9.83 5.72
C ILE A 74 7.75 11.33 5.88
N PRO A 75 7.35 12.21 4.93
CA PRO A 75 7.44 13.65 5.15
C PRO A 75 6.70 14.10 6.41
N LEU A 76 5.47 13.60 6.64
CA LEU A 76 4.70 13.93 7.84
C LEU A 76 5.38 13.43 9.13
N GLU A 77 5.93 12.21 9.14
CA GLU A 77 6.67 11.69 10.29
C GLU A 77 7.93 12.52 10.63
N ASN A 78 8.61 13.03 9.61
CA ASN A 78 9.78 13.91 9.80
C ASN A 78 9.42 15.30 10.33
N GLU A 79 8.25 15.84 9.96
CA GLU A 79 7.77 17.14 10.47
C GLU A 79 7.30 17.08 11.93
N LEU A 80 6.88 15.92 12.41
CA LEU A 80 6.41 15.71 13.78
C LEU A 80 7.55 15.47 14.80
N ARG A 81 8.81 15.46 14.36
CA ARG A 81 10.00 15.13 15.16
C ARG A 81 10.84 16.36 15.49
#